data_AF-A0A2I0B5Y3-F1
#
_entry.id   AF-A0A2I0B5Y3-F1
#
_cell.length_a   1.000
_cell.length_b   1.000
_cell.length_c   1.000
_cell.angle_alpha   90.00
_cell.angle_beta   90.00
_cell.angle_gamma   90.00
#
_symmetry.space_group_name_H-M   'P 1'
#
loop_
_entity.id
_entity.type
_entity.pdbx_description
1 polymer ?
#
loop_
_entity_poly.entity_id
_entity_poly.type
_entity_poly.pdbx_seq_one_letter_code
_entity_poly.pdbx_strand_id
1 'polypeptide(L)'
;MENRIERHNMHSKNLLKPDQPSVDSQLENGCYARLCKQLAEATRLIRHMRGEDLQGLTVEELRQLEKILESGCCRVRQRKSEQIMEEISNLQKRGVQLMEENTRLRHQMTELSRMGKQAVVDLENPFNEDGLSSESVVTLTPGENDDTSVTSLKLG
;
A
#
# COMPACT_ATOMS: atom_id res chain seq x y z
N MET A 1 82.06 1.50 -20.38
CA MET A 1 80.77 1.69 -21.08
C MET A 1 79.84 0.49 -20.90
N GLU A 2 80.39 -0.71 -20.70
CA GLU A 2 79.68 -2.00 -20.51
C GLU A 2 78.73 -2.03 -19.31
N ASN A 3 79.11 -1.39 -18.19
CA ASN A 3 78.32 -1.37 -16.95
C ASN A 3 76.98 -0.58 -17.05
N ARG A 4 76.79 0.23 -18.10
CA ARG A 4 75.50 0.90 -18.37
C ARG A 4 74.56 0.01 -19.18
N ILE A 5 75.12 -0.74 -20.12
CA ILE A 5 74.38 -1.71 -20.95
C ILE A 5 73.89 -2.87 -20.08
N GLU A 6 74.75 -3.35 -19.19
CA GLU A 6 74.42 -4.43 -18.27
C GLU A 6 73.31 -4.02 -17.27
N ARG A 7 73.38 -2.81 -16.71
CA ARG A 7 72.29 -2.27 -15.88
C ARG A 7 70.99 -2.12 -16.66
N HIS A 8 71.04 -1.58 -17.89
CA HIS A 8 69.84 -1.48 -18.72
C HIS A 8 69.26 -2.86 -19.09
N ASN A 9 70.10 -3.86 -19.33
CA ASN A 9 69.70 -5.23 -19.61
C ASN A 9 69.04 -5.90 -18.39
N MET A 10 69.55 -5.67 -17.18
CA MET A 10 68.94 -6.15 -15.94
C MET A 10 67.57 -5.51 -15.67
N HIS A 11 67.40 -4.22 -15.96
CA HIS A 11 66.12 -3.54 -15.78
C HIS A 11 65.13 -3.91 -16.90
N SER A 12 65.61 -4.06 -18.14
CA SER A 12 64.82 -4.54 -19.28
C SER A 12 64.27 -5.95 -19.06
N LYS A 13 65.10 -6.88 -18.56
CA LYS A 13 64.66 -8.24 -18.20
C LYS A 13 63.66 -8.29 -17.04
N ASN A 14 63.62 -7.27 -16.19
CA ASN A 14 62.61 -7.14 -15.13
C ASN A 14 61.35 -6.39 -15.59
N LEU A 15 61.44 -5.44 -16.53
CA LEU A 15 60.28 -4.78 -17.15
C LEU A 15 59.53 -5.69 -18.13
N LEU A 16 60.21 -6.67 -18.73
CA LEU A 16 59.60 -7.73 -19.55
C LEU A 16 58.92 -8.85 -18.74
N LYS A 17 58.62 -8.60 -17.46
CA LYS A 17 57.63 -9.38 -16.70
C LYS A 17 56.35 -8.54 -16.57
N PRO A 18 55.38 -8.65 -17.51
CA PRO A 18 54.09 -7.98 -17.39
C PRO A 18 53.19 -8.59 -16.30
N ASP A 19 53.62 -9.68 -15.65
CA ASP A 19 52.73 -10.54 -14.87
C ASP A 19 52.72 -10.27 -13.35
N GLN A 20 53.36 -9.19 -12.87
CA GLN A 20 53.24 -8.83 -11.46
C GLN A 20 52.16 -7.74 -11.30
N PRO A 21 50.91 -8.09 -10.91
CA PRO A 21 49.89 -7.07 -10.67
C PRO A 21 50.38 -6.15 -9.55
N SER A 22 50.28 -4.84 -9.78
CA SER A 22 50.68 -3.82 -8.80
C SER A 22 49.94 -4.06 -7.48
N VAL A 23 50.54 -3.66 -6.36
CA VAL A 23 49.95 -3.85 -5.02
C VAL A 23 48.53 -3.25 -4.94
N ASP A 24 48.31 -2.14 -5.64
CA ASP A 24 47.00 -1.48 -5.76
C ASP A 24 45.98 -2.36 -6.52
N SER A 25 46.41 -2.96 -7.64
CA SER A 25 45.58 -3.87 -8.43
C SER A 25 45.30 -5.21 -7.70
N GLN A 26 46.23 -5.68 -6.86
CA GLN A 26 45.99 -6.83 -5.97
C GLN A 26 45.03 -6.52 -4.82
N LEU A 27 45.14 -5.33 -4.23
CA LEU A 27 44.21 -4.85 -3.20
C LEU A 27 42.81 -4.66 -3.76
N GLU A 28 42.69 -4.07 -4.95
CA GLU A 28 41.43 -3.88 -5.67
C GLU A 28 40.78 -5.24 -6.01
N ASN A 29 41.56 -6.21 -6.48
CA ASN A 29 41.10 -7.58 -6.72
C ASN A 29 40.64 -8.27 -5.42
N GLY A 30 41.37 -8.07 -4.31
CA GLY A 30 40.98 -8.57 -2.99
C GLY A 30 39.73 -7.91 -2.41
N CYS A 31 39.46 -6.64 -2.74
CA CYS A 31 38.23 -5.94 -2.38
C CYS A 31 37.04 -6.44 -3.22
N TYR A 32 37.24 -6.60 -4.53
CA TYR A 32 36.23 -7.15 -5.43
C TYR A 32 35.84 -8.57 -5.03
N ALA A 33 36.81 -9.45 -4.76
CA ALA A 33 36.55 -10.82 -4.30
C ALA A 33 35.74 -10.87 -3.00
N ARG A 34 36.03 -9.97 -2.05
CA ARG A 34 35.26 -9.84 -0.81
C ARG A 34 33.82 -9.41 -1.08
N LEU A 35 33.62 -8.44 -1.96
CA LEU A 35 32.28 -7.96 -2.33
C LEU A 35 31.47 -9.07 -3.04
N CYS A 36 32.08 -9.80 -3.98
CA CYS A 36 31.45 -10.93 -4.64
C CYS A 36 31.03 -12.01 -3.65
N LYS A 37 31.88 -12.30 -2.65
CA LYS A 37 31.55 -13.27 -1.59
C LYS A 37 30.33 -12.81 -0.78
N GLN A 38 30.30 -11.55 -0.34
CA GLN A 38 29.16 -10.98 0.38
C GLN A 38 27.88 -11.02 -0.45
N LEU A 39 27.96 -10.71 -1.73
CA LEU A 39 26.83 -10.79 -2.65
C LEU A 39 26.31 -12.22 -2.78
N ALA A 40 27.21 -13.20 -2.94
CA ALA A 40 26.84 -14.61 -3.03
C ALA A 40 26.16 -15.10 -1.73
N GLU A 41 26.69 -14.72 -0.57
CA GLU A 41 26.12 -15.05 0.74
C GLU A 41 24.73 -14.42 0.92
N ALA A 42 24.57 -13.13 0.60
CA ALA A 42 23.29 -12.43 0.67
C ALA A 42 22.25 -13.04 -0.28
N THR A 43 22.66 -13.36 -1.51
CA THR A 43 21.77 -13.99 -2.50
C THR A 43 21.31 -15.37 -2.01
N ARG A 44 22.22 -16.16 -1.45
CA ARG A 44 21.88 -17.46 -0.84
C ARG A 44 20.91 -17.30 0.33
N LEU A 45 21.14 -16.31 1.20
CA LEU A 45 20.22 -16.03 2.31
C LEU A 45 18.81 -15.69 1.81
N ILE A 46 18.70 -14.87 0.76
CA ILE A 46 17.40 -14.54 0.14
C ILE A 46 16.70 -15.80 -0.39
N ARG A 47 17.44 -16.70 -1.04
CA ARG A 47 16.90 -17.99 -1.52
C ARG A 47 16.38 -18.84 -0.37
N HIS A 48 17.16 -19.00 0.70
CA HIS A 48 16.70 -19.70 1.90
C HIS A 48 15.43 -19.06 2.47
N MET A 49 15.38 -17.73 2.60
CA MET A 49 14.19 -17.02 3.07
C MET A 49 12.97 -17.20 2.16
N ARG A 50 13.16 -17.56 0.89
CA ARG A 50 12.08 -17.92 -0.05
C ARG A 50 11.68 -19.39 0.00
N GLY A 51 12.37 -20.20 0.80
CA GLY A 51 12.19 -21.66 0.84
C GLY A 51 12.94 -22.41 -0.26
N GLU A 52 13.88 -21.76 -0.93
CA GLU A 52 14.75 -22.34 -1.95
C GLU A 52 16.09 -22.79 -1.34
N ASP A 53 16.79 -23.73 -1.97
CA ASP A 53 18.15 -24.18 -1.57
C ASP A 53 18.30 -24.62 -0.09
N LEU A 54 17.25 -25.16 0.53
CA LEU A 54 17.26 -25.54 1.95
C LEU A 54 18.11 -26.81 2.26
N GLN A 55 18.60 -27.48 1.23
CA GLN A 55 19.40 -28.70 1.34
C GLN A 55 20.72 -28.38 2.05
N GLY A 56 21.09 -29.21 3.03
CA GLY A 56 22.34 -29.02 3.79
C GLY A 56 22.24 -28.07 4.98
N LEU A 57 21.07 -27.44 5.22
CA LEU A 57 20.78 -26.79 6.49
C LEU A 57 20.46 -27.83 7.57
N THR A 58 20.92 -27.57 8.78
CA THR A 58 20.55 -28.32 9.97
C THR A 58 19.13 -27.98 10.43
N VAL A 59 18.57 -28.83 11.30
CA VAL A 59 17.24 -28.58 11.88
C VAL A 59 17.23 -27.28 12.69
N GLU A 60 18.32 -26.98 13.40
CA GLU A 60 18.49 -25.74 14.16
C GLU A 60 18.50 -24.50 13.26
N GLU A 61 19.21 -24.55 12.13
CA GLU A 61 19.24 -23.45 11.16
C GLU A 61 17.88 -23.24 10.49
N LEU A 62 17.17 -24.31 10.16
CA LEU A 62 15.81 -24.24 9.63
C LEU A 62 14.84 -23.61 10.64
N ARG A 63 14.90 -24.02 11.91
CA ARG A 63 14.09 -23.41 12.97
C ARG A 63 14.40 -21.93 13.17
N GLN A 64 15.67 -21.54 13.06
CA GLN A 64 16.05 -20.14 13.15
C GLN A 64 15.49 -19.34 11.95
N LEU A 65 15.55 -19.90 10.75
CA LEU A 65 14.99 -19.31 9.54
C LEU A 65 13.47 -19.13 9.66
N GLU A 66 12.76 -20.16 10.11
CA GLU A 66 11.32 -20.12 10.39
C GLU A 66 10.96 -19.01 11.37
N LYS A 67 11.69 -18.90 12.49
CA LYS A 67 11.46 -17.87 13.50
C LYS A 67 11.64 -16.45 12.93
N ILE A 68 12.64 -16.24 12.08
CA ILE A 68 12.89 -14.94 11.43
C ILE A 68 11.73 -14.62 10.47
N LEU A 69 11.31 -15.58 9.65
CA LEU A 69 10.21 -15.42 8.71
C LEU A 69 8.90 -15.15 9.43
N GLU A 70 8.58 -15.93 10.45
CA GLU A 70 7.36 -15.76 11.27
C GLU A 70 7.30 -14.37 11.90
N SER A 71 8.41 -13.92 12.51
CA SER A 71 8.52 -12.58 13.08
C SER A 71 8.33 -11.48 12.01
N GLY A 72 8.99 -11.62 10.86
CA GLY A 72 8.85 -10.71 9.73
C GLY A 72 7.41 -10.62 9.21
N CYS A 73 6.78 -11.78 8.99
CA CYS A 73 5.38 -11.88 8.56
C CYS A 73 4.43 -11.28 9.59
N CYS A 74 4.65 -11.54 10.88
CA CYS A 74 3.85 -10.95 11.95
C CYS A 74 3.90 -9.42 11.91
N ARG A 75 5.10 -8.83 11.78
CA ARG A 75 5.30 -7.38 11.67
C ARG A 75 4.61 -6.78 10.43
N VAL A 76 4.71 -7.45 9.28
CA VAL A 76 4.04 -7.01 8.04
C VAL A 76 2.51 -7.04 8.20
N ARG A 77 1.98 -8.14 8.75
CA ARG A 77 0.55 -8.30 8.99
C ARG A 77 0.02 -7.25 9.96
N GLN A 78 0.75 -7.02 11.06
CA GLN A 78 0.39 -6.00 12.04
C GLN A 78 0.32 -4.61 11.39
N ARG A 79 1.37 -4.18 10.67
CA ARG A 79 1.38 -2.88 10.00
C ARG A 79 0.22 -2.74 9.01
N LYS A 80 -0.05 -3.77 8.20
CA LYS A 80 -1.19 -3.75 7.27
C LYS A 80 -2.52 -3.62 8.00
N SER A 81 -2.68 -4.35 9.11
CA SER A 81 -3.89 -4.29 9.93
C SER A 81 -4.09 -2.89 10.53
N GLU A 82 -3.02 -2.28 11.04
CA GLU A 82 -3.04 -0.92 11.59
C GLU A 82 -3.46 0.10 10.52
N GLN A 83 -2.87 0.02 9.33
CA GLN A 83 -3.22 0.89 8.20
C GLN A 83 -4.69 0.75 7.79
N ILE A 84 -5.18 -0.49 7.66
CA ILE A 84 -6.59 -0.74 7.30
C ILE A 84 -7.53 -0.21 8.39
N MET A 85 -7.21 -0.42 9.67
CA MET A 85 -8.04 0.10 10.77
C MET A 85 -8.06 1.63 10.79
N GLU A 86 -6.95 2.29 10.49
CA GLU A 86 -6.87 3.74 10.35
C GLU A 86 -7.75 4.25 9.19
N GLU A 87 -7.70 3.60 8.04
CA GLU A 87 -8.57 3.93 6.90
C GLU A 87 -10.05 3.76 7.23
N ILE A 88 -10.43 2.66 7.89
CA ILE A 88 -11.81 2.41 8.33
C ILE A 88 -12.27 3.53 9.27
N SER A 89 -11.46 3.88 10.27
CA SER A 89 -11.78 4.95 11.24
C SER A 89 -11.98 6.30 10.55
N ASN A 90 -11.09 6.64 9.61
CA ASN A 90 -11.18 7.88 8.84
C ASN A 90 -12.46 7.92 7.98
N LEU A 91 -12.80 6.82 7.31
CA LEU A 91 -14.02 6.72 6.51
C LEU A 91 -15.28 6.81 7.37
N GLN A 92 -15.31 6.14 8.53
CA GLN A 92 -16.42 6.22 9.47
C GLN A 92 -16.65 7.66 9.95
N LYS A 93 -15.58 8.35 10.36
CA LYS A 93 -15.65 9.76 10.78
C LYS A 93 -16.18 10.66 9.66
N ARG A 94 -15.70 10.47 8.43
CA ARG A 94 -16.18 11.22 7.27
C ARG A 94 -17.65 10.92 6.97
N GLY A 95 -18.08 9.66 7.13
CA GLY A 95 -19.47 9.26 6.98
C GLY A 95 -20.39 9.98 7.97
N VAL A 96 -20.00 10.07 9.23
CA VAL A 96 -20.75 10.80 10.27
C VAL A 96 -20.86 12.29 9.90
N GLN A 97 -19.74 12.94 9.57
CA GLN A 97 -19.72 14.36 9.18
C GLN A 97 -20.62 14.64 7.98
N LEU A 98 -20.61 13.77 6.97
CA LEU A 98 -21.48 13.90 5.80
C LEU A 98 -22.96 13.73 6.16
N MET A 99 -23.28 12.82 7.07
CA MET A 99 -24.66 12.61 7.53
C MET A 99 -25.18 13.82 8.31
N GLU A 100 -24.35 14.39 9.19
CA GLU A 100 -24.66 15.62 9.94
C GLU A 100 -24.90 16.80 8.99
N GLU A 101 -24.00 17.00 8.03
CA GLU A 101 -24.12 18.06 7.03
C GLU A 101 -25.35 17.88 6.12
N ASN A 102 -25.60 16.65 5.66
CA ASN A 102 -26.78 16.36 4.84
C ASN A 102 -28.08 16.63 5.62
N THR A 103 -28.11 16.24 6.90
CA THR A 103 -29.24 16.50 7.80
C THR A 103 -29.44 17.99 7.97
N ARG A 104 -28.37 18.76 8.24
CA ARG A 104 -28.41 20.22 8.37
C ARG A 104 -28.97 20.89 7.12
N LEU A 105 -28.49 20.50 5.94
CA LEU A 105 -28.96 21.06 4.66
C LEU A 105 -30.43 20.72 4.37
N ARG A 106 -30.88 19.49 4.69
CA ARG A 106 -32.30 19.11 4.56
C ARG A 106 -33.21 19.95 5.45
N HIS A 107 -32.78 20.21 6.69
CA HIS A 107 -33.51 21.11 7.59
C HIS A 107 -33.57 22.53 7.01
N GLN A 108 -32.44 23.09 6.55
CA GLN A 108 -32.43 24.42 5.92
C GLN A 108 -33.32 24.52 4.68
N MET A 109 -33.32 23.49 3.81
CA MET A 109 -34.19 23.44 2.63
C MET A 109 -35.67 23.46 3.03
N THR A 110 -36.03 22.71 4.07
CA THR A 110 -37.41 22.63 4.58
C THR A 110 -37.85 23.99 5.13
N GLU A 111 -36.98 24.65 5.90
CA GLU A 111 -37.22 25.99 6.44
C GLU A 111 -37.40 27.04 5.35
N LEU A 112 -36.51 27.07 4.34
CA LEU A 112 -36.63 27.98 3.19
C LEU A 112 -37.90 27.72 2.38
N SER A 113 -38.26 26.44 2.19
CA SER A 113 -39.51 26.07 1.50
C SER A 113 -40.74 26.51 2.27
N ARG A 114 -40.70 26.48 3.61
CA ARG A 114 -41.76 26.99 4.49
C ARG A 114 -41.86 28.52 4.40
N MET A 115 -40.74 29.24 4.45
CA MET A 115 -40.70 30.70 4.33
C MET A 115 -41.19 31.17 2.94
N GLY A 116 -40.78 30.47 1.87
CA GLY A 116 -41.24 30.75 0.51
C GLY A 116 -42.73 30.51 0.31
N LYS A 117 -43.30 29.50 0.98
CA LYS A 117 -44.76 29.27 0.99
C LYS A 117 -45.49 30.34 1.79
N GLN A 118 -44.98 30.73 2.98
CA GLN A 118 -45.60 31.75 3.83
C GLN A 118 -45.67 33.13 3.14
N ALA A 119 -44.65 33.51 2.35
CA ALA A 119 -44.66 34.75 1.58
C ALA A 119 -45.71 34.77 0.45
N VAL A 120 -46.15 33.60 -0.04
CA VAL A 120 -47.26 33.49 -1.01
C VAL A 120 -48.61 33.51 -0.29
N VAL A 121 -48.73 32.90 0.90
CA VAL A 121 -49.98 32.95 1.68
C VAL A 121 -50.27 34.34 2.25
N ASP A 122 -49.25 35.15 2.57
CA ASP A 122 -49.43 36.53 3.05
C ASP A 122 -49.88 37.51 1.94
N LEU A 123 -49.82 37.13 0.65
CA LEU A 123 -50.36 37.93 -0.46
C LEU A 123 -51.77 37.49 -0.89
N GLU A 124 -52.19 36.27 -0.54
CA GLU A 124 -53.53 35.76 -0.82
C GLU A 124 -54.27 35.44 0.49
N ASN A 125 -55.02 36.43 0.95
CA ASN A 125 -56.39 36.37 1.47
C ASN A 125 -56.56 37.13 2.81
N PRO A 126 -57.49 38.10 2.84
CA PRO A 126 -58.87 37.71 3.09
C PRO A 126 -59.82 38.46 2.16
N PHE A 127 -60.57 37.77 1.31
CA PHE A 127 -62.02 37.91 1.15
C PHE A 127 -62.53 36.88 0.13
N ASN A 128 -63.65 36.26 0.54
CA ASN A 128 -64.63 35.50 -0.24
C ASN A 128 -64.57 33.98 -0.12
N GLU A 129 -65.40 33.53 0.82
CA GLU A 129 -66.34 32.41 0.82
C GLU A 129 -66.55 31.62 -0.47
N ASP A 130 -67.00 30.37 -0.22
CA ASP A 130 -67.71 29.46 -1.10
C ASP A 130 -66.91 28.51 -1.99
N GLY A 131 -66.89 27.25 -1.52
CA GLY A 131 -67.24 26.09 -2.33
C GLY A 131 -66.30 25.74 -3.47
N LEU A 132 -65.59 24.62 -3.34
CA LEU A 132 -66.03 23.37 -3.96
C LEU A 132 -65.03 22.25 -3.66
N SER A 133 -65.64 21.09 -3.44
CA SER A 133 -65.07 19.76 -3.28
C SER A 133 -64.06 19.37 -4.36
N SER A 134 -63.00 18.67 -3.96
CA SER A 134 -62.34 17.66 -4.79
C SER A 134 -61.66 16.61 -3.89
N GLU A 135 -62.30 15.45 -3.78
CA GLU A 135 -61.71 14.22 -3.28
C GLU A 135 -60.54 13.80 -4.18
N SER A 136 -59.42 13.43 -3.56
CA SER A 136 -58.33 12.72 -4.22
C SER A 136 -58.01 11.48 -3.38
N VAL A 137 -58.41 10.32 -3.91
CA VAL A 137 -58.27 9.00 -3.30
C VAL A 137 -56.80 8.58 -3.30
N VAL A 138 -56.25 8.39 -2.11
CA VAL A 138 -54.97 7.71 -1.90
C VAL A 138 -55.22 6.20 -1.95
N THR A 139 -54.83 5.55 -3.05
CA THR A 139 -54.68 4.09 -3.06
C THR A 139 -53.24 3.75 -2.69
N LEU A 140 -53.02 3.39 -1.42
CA LEU A 140 -51.81 2.70 -0.98
C LEU A 140 -51.91 1.23 -1.38
N THR A 141 -51.03 0.75 -2.25
CA THR A 141 -50.74 -0.68 -2.37
C THR A 141 -49.37 -0.96 -1.73
N PRO A 142 -49.31 -1.64 -0.56
CA PRO A 142 -48.06 -2.18 -0.04
C PRO A 142 -47.80 -3.51 -0.75
N GLY A 143 -46.84 -3.51 -1.66
CA GLY A 143 -46.39 -4.70 -2.39
C GLY A 143 -44.93 -4.98 -2.08
N GLU A 144 -44.73 -5.93 -1.19
CA GLU A 144 -43.48 -6.60 -0.83
C GLU A 144 -42.68 -6.98 -2.08
N ASN A 145 -41.38 -6.73 -2.10
CA ASN A 145 -40.43 -7.41 -2.98
C ASN A 145 -39.09 -7.52 -2.25
N ASP A 146 -38.98 -8.61 -1.49
CA ASP A 146 -37.91 -9.60 -1.58
C ASP A 146 -36.48 -9.10 -1.85
N ASP A 147 -35.72 -9.03 -0.76
CA ASP A 147 -34.53 -9.84 -0.52
C ASP A 147 -33.99 -10.66 -1.71
N THR A 148 -33.01 -10.12 -2.46
CA THR A 148 -32.03 -10.97 -3.15
C THR A 148 -30.63 -10.36 -3.06
N SER A 149 -29.95 -10.65 -1.96
CA SER A 149 -28.49 -10.61 -1.91
C SER A 149 -27.93 -11.74 -2.78
N VAL A 150 -27.20 -11.40 -3.85
CA VAL A 150 -26.36 -12.37 -4.57
C VAL A 150 -24.90 -11.92 -4.57
N THR A 151 -24.20 -12.18 -3.47
CA THR A 151 -22.74 -12.17 -3.42
C THR A 151 -22.21 -13.45 -4.07
N SER A 152 -21.89 -13.38 -5.37
CA SER A 152 -21.16 -14.46 -6.05
C SER A 152 -19.65 -14.22 -5.95
N LEU A 153 -18.94 -15.05 -5.18
CA LEU A 153 -17.49 -15.16 -5.21
C LEU A 153 -17.09 -16.17 -6.28
N LYS A 154 -16.35 -15.74 -7.30
CA LYS A 154 -15.71 -16.62 -8.28
C LYS A 154 -14.31 -16.95 -7.75
N LEU A 155 -14.09 -18.17 -7.27
CA LEU A 155 -12.73 -18.70 -7.17
C LEU A 155 -12.29 -19.13 -8.58
N GLY A 156 -11.21 -18.51 -9.04
CA GLY A 156 -10.40 -18.90 -10.18
C GLY A 156 -8.95 -18.63 -9.82
#